data_AF-A0A520IQL1-F1
#
_entry.id   AF-A0A520IQL1-F1
#
_cell.length_a   1.000
_cell.length_b   1.000
_cell.length_c   1.000
_cell.angle_alpha   90.00
_cell.angle_beta   90.00
_cell.angle_gamma   90.00
#
_symmetry.space_group_name_H-M   'P 1'
#
loop_
_entity.id
_entity.type
_entity.pdbx_description
1 polymer ?
#
loop_
_entity_poly.entity_id
_entity_poly.type
_entity_poly.pdbx_seq_one_letter_code
_entity_poly.pdbx_strand_id
1 'polypeptide(L)'
;MYLISVGLNSCEKKNEYLKVTAAEFITPTAGAGDYYLKSTNAPFLIPVGLTTVSDVDRTLNFTYTSTTAASGVQYTAPASVTIKAGSVIDTLRFKGIFSGYPAGRKDVITVKMDGYPAVDGLNTFKITTQPYCDVVSSSLIGNYTNTKDYYGGAPSAAKYTASISNWTPTGTSGTAATILIKNLGVTSDVGFGPFAATDPAATGITANLDWSNAANFTITIPSQPYVTSLYTYGASTISGTGTFSACNQTFTINYTVRVAAGNFTGTSTVLSK
;
A
#
# COMPACT_ATOMS: atom_id res chain seq x y z
N MET A 1 -83.96 -29.43 -21.52
CA MET A 1 -82.61 -29.16 -22.05
C MET A 1 -81.76 -28.70 -20.89
N TYR A 2 -80.96 -29.60 -20.32
CA TYR A 2 -80.06 -29.32 -19.19
C TYR A 2 -78.65 -29.13 -19.75
N LEU A 3 -78.06 -27.94 -19.56
CA LEU A 3 -76.66 -27.69 -19.85
C LEU A 3 -75.84 -28.07 -18.60
N ILE A 4 -74.94 -29.05 -18.76
CA ILE A 4 -73.89 -29.36 -17.79
C ILE A 4 -72.65 -28.59 -18.24
N SER A 5 -72.17 -27.62 -17.45
CA SER A 5 -70.87 -26.99 -17.68
C SER A 5 -69.79 -27.79 -16.94
N VAL A 6 -68.78 -28.23 -17.70
CA VAL A 6 -67.59 -28.88 -17.16
C VAL A 6 -66.53 -27.79 -16.98
N GLY A 7 -66.26 -27.41 -15.74
CA GLY A 7 -65.15 -26.53 -15.40
C GLY A 7 -63.83 -27.29 -15.45
N LEU A 8 -63.03 -27.05 -16.49
CA LEU A 8 -61.63 -27.49 -16.53
C LEU A 8 -60.80 -26.52 -15.69
N ASN A 9 -60.47 -26.90 -14.46
CA ASN A 9 -59.43 -26.22 -13.70
C ASN A 9 -58.08 -26.55 -14.34
N SER A 10 -57.54 -25.62 -15.13
CA SER A 10 -56.16 -25.65 -15.58
C SER A 10 -55.26 -25.53 -14.34
N CYS A 11 -54.68 -26.66 -13.93
CA CYS A 11 -53.62 -26.69 -12.95
C CYS A 11 -52.37 -26.14 -13.64
N GLU A 12 -52.12 -24.83 -13.54
CA GLU A 12 -50.79 -24.30 -13.86
C GLU A 12 -49.79 -24.94 -12.91
N LYS A 13 -48.94 -25.79 -13.46
CA LYS A 13 -47.83 -26.40 -12.74
C LYS A 13 -46.85 -25.28 -12.39
N LYS A 14 -47.03 -24.67 -11.21
CA LYS A 14 -46.03 -23.80 -10.59
C LYS A 14 -44.76 -24.61 -10.35
N ASN A 15 -43.87 -24.64 -11.33
CA ASN A 15 -42.47 -24.98 -11.11
C ASN A 15 -41.82 -23.80 -10.37
N GLU A 16 -42.22 -23.57 -9.12
CA GLU A 16 -41.41 -22.79 -8.19
C GLU A 16 -40.19 -23.67 -7.88
N TYR A 17 -39.16 -23.59 -8.74
CA TYR A 17 -37.82 -23.92 -8.29
C TYR A 17 -37.60 -23.05 -7.06
N LEU A 18 -37.52 -23.66 -5.88
CA LEU A 18 -37.20 -22.97 -4.64
C LEU A 18 -35.90 -22.21 -4.90
N LYS A 19 -36.01 -20.90 -5.13
CA LYS A 19 -34.85 -20.04 -5.33
C LYS A 19 -34.18 -19.97 -3.97
N VAL A 20 -33.16 -20.80 -3.78
CA VAL A 20 -32.44 -20.89 -2.51
C VAL A 20 -31.89 -19.51 -2.23
N THR A 21 -32.32 -18.94 -1.10
CA THR A 21 -31.78 -17.67 -0.63
C THR A 21 -30.35 -17.93 -0.20
N ALA A 22 -29.41 -17.28 -0.87
CA ALA A 22 -27.99 -17.40 -0.60
C ALA A 22 -27.38 -16.02 -0.36
N ALA A 23 -26.43 -15.95 0.57
CA ALA A 23 -25.67 -14.74 0.87
C ALA A 23 -24.40 -14.66 0.01
N GLU A 24 -24.02 -13.43 -0.35
CA GLU A 24 -22.82 -13.19 -1.16
C GLU A 24 -22.18 -11.83 -0.85
N PHE A 25 -20.85 -11.77 -0.98
CA PHE A 25 -20.16 -10.50 -1.11
C PHE A 25 -20.37 -9.98 -2.54
N ILE A 26 -20.96 -8.78 -2.64
CA ILE A 26 -21.25 -8.16 -3.94
C ILE A 26 -20.01 -7.37 -4.36
N THR A 27 -19.05 -8.06 -4.94
CA THR A 27 -17.74 -7.46 -5.23
C THR A 27 -17.50 -7.31 -6.73
N PRO A 28 -17.15 -6.11 -7.22
CA PRO A 28 -16.65 -5.95 -8.59
C PRO A 28 -15.23 -6.52 -8.79
N THR A 29 -14.49 -6.77 -7.72
CA THR A 29 -13.13 -7.36 -7.72
C THR A 29 -13.10 -8.66 -6.94
N ALA A 30 -12.40 -9.67 -7.45
CA ALA A 30 -12.36 -11.08 -7.03
C ALA A 30 -12.18 -11.37 -5.52
N GLY A 31 -13.21 -11.08 -4.70
CA GLY A 31 -13.22 -11.36 -3.27
C GLY A 31 -12.09 -10.69 -2.47
N ALA A 32 -11.55 -9.57 -2.95
CA ALA A 32 -10.44 -8.88 -2.28
C ALA A 32 -10.43 -7.35 -2.47
N GLY A 33 -9.80 -6.65 -1.53
CA GLY A 33 -9.55 -5.21 -1.60
C GLY A 33 -8.38 -4.74 -0.73
N ASP A 34 -7.71 -3.67 -1.17
CA ASP A 34 -6.64 -3.01 -0.42
C ASP A 34 -7.20 -1.80 0.36
N TYR A 35 -6.81 -1.67 1.61
CA TYR A 35 -7.25 -0.60 2.50
C TYR A 35 -6.05 0.12 3.13
N TYR A 36 -5.77 1.31 2.60
CA TYR A 36 -4.69 2.18 3.04
C TYR A 36 -5.17 3.07 4.20
N LEU A 37 -4.66 2.81 5.39
CA LEU A 37 -5.09 3.47 6.62
C LEU A 37 -4.40 4.81 6.77
N LYS A 38 -5.17 5.89 6.83
CA LYS A 38 -4.72 7.20 7.30
C LYS A 38 -5.05 7.36 8.79
N SER A 39 -4.44 8.33 9.47
CA SER A 39 -4.79 8.67 10.87
C SER A 39 -6.26 9.07 11.04
N THR A 40 -6.89 9.63 9.99
CA THR A 40 -8.32 9.97 9.93
C THR A 40 -9.06 9.12 8.89
N ASN A 41 -8.90 7.79 8.93
CA ASN A 41 -9.50 6.90 7.94
C ASN A 41 -11.02 6.72 8.12
N ALA A 42 -11.75 6.82 7.01
CA ALA A 42 -13.13 6.36 6.90
C ALA A 42 -13.18 4.82 6.78
N PRO A 43 -14.25 4.15 7.25
CA PRO A 43 -14.39 2.70 7.10
C PRO A 43 -14.31 2.24 5.63
N PHE A 44 -13.67 1.10 5.40
CA PHE A 44 -13.75 0.34 4.16
C PHE A 44 -15.14 -0.30 4.04
N LEU A 45 -15.79 -0.07 2.91
CA LEU A 45 -17.18 -0.48 2.66
C LEU A 45 -17.18 -1.75 1.81
N ILE A 46 -17.74 -2.83 2.36
CA ILE A 46 -17.85 -4.12 1.66
C ILE A 46 -19.34 -4.36 1.39
N PRO A 47 -19.76 -4.30 0.12
CA PRO A 47 -21.14 -4.61 -0.23
C PRO A 47 -21.44 -6.09 0.03
N VAL A 48 -22.58 -6.36 0.68
CA VAL A 48 -23.05 -7.70 1.00
C VAL A 48 -24.51 -7.82 0.58
N GLY A 49 -24.95 -9.01 0.22
CA GLY A 49 -26.34 -9.18 -0.17
C GLY A 49 -26.86 -10.60 -0.15
N LEU A 50 -28.10 -10.71 -0.61
CA LEU A 50 -28.89 -11.93 -0.68
C LEU A 50 -29.48 -12.09 -2.09
N THR A 51 -29.59 -13.31 -2.59
CA THR A 51 -30.08 -13.60 -3.96
C THR A 51 -31.60 -13.38 -4.17
N THR A 52 -32.34 -13.08 -3.10
CA THR A 52 -33.81 -12.95 -3.08
C THR A 52 -34.24 -11.79 -2.20
N VAL A 53 -35.37 -11.15 -2.54
CA VAL A 53 -36.07 -10.20 -1.66
C VAL A 53 -36.84 -10.97 -0.59
N SER A 54 -37.01 -10.39 0.59
CA SER A 54 -37.88 -10.91 1.66
C SER A 54 -38.67 -9.78 2.29
N ASP A 55 -39.85 -10.10 2.82
CA ASP A 55 -40.72 -9.23 3.60
C ASP A 55 -40.31 -9.15 5.09
N VAL A 56 -39.27 -9.86 5.50
CA VAL A 56 -38.69 -9.80 6.84
C VAL A 56 -37.22 -9.39 6.82
N ASP A 57 -36.77 -8.79 7.90
CA ASP A 57 -35.36 -8.48 8.14
C ASP A 57 -34.52 -9.78 8.20
N ARG A 58 -33.35 -9.79 7.55
CA ARG A 58 -32.43 -10.93 7.52
C ARG A 58 -31.04 -10.49 7.97
N THR A 59 -30.43 -11.28 8.85
CA THR A 59 -29.14 -10.92 9.45
C THR A 59 -28.02 -11.83 8.94
N LEU A 60 -27.06 -11.23 8.24
CA LEU A 60 -25.82 -11.89 7.85
C LEU A 60 -24.84 -11.82 9.01
N ASN A 61 -24.18 -12.93 9.34
CA ASN A 61 -23.13 -12.97 10.35
C ASN A 61 -21.75 -13.09 9.68
N PHE A 62 -20.72 -12.60 10.34
CA PHE A 62 -19.37 -12.57 9.82
C PHE A 62 -18.36 -13.10 10.84
N THR A 63 -17.43 -13.90 10.36
CA THR A 63 -16.20 -14.24 11.09
C THR A 63 -14.99 -13.58 10.43
N TYR A 64 -14.02 -13.22 11.27
CA TYR A 64 -12.79 -12.55 10.86
C TYR A 64 -11.61 -13.39 11.31
N THR A 65 -10.72 -13.71 10.37
CA THR A 65 -9.49 -14.45 10.67
C THR A 65 -8.28 -13.74 10.08
N SER A 66 -7.21 -13.65 10.86
CA SER A 66 -5.90 -13.18 10.43
C SER A 66 -4.84 -13.85 11.29
N THR A 67 -3.65 -14.06 10.73
CA THR A 67 -2.49 -14.56 11.48
C THR A 67 -1.80 -13.45 12.26
N THR A 68 -1.99 -12.19 11.86
CA THR A 68 -1.24 -11.05 12.38
C THR A 68 -2.13 -9.97 12.97
N ALA A 69 -3.37 -9.78 12.47
CA ALA A 69 -4.29 -8.77 12.98
C ALA A 69 -5.33 -9.32 13.97
N ALA A 70 -5.65 -8.52 14.99
CA ALA A 70 -6.73 -8.81 15.94
C ALA A 70 -7.77 -7.68 15.98
N SER A 71 -9.03 -8.05 16.19
CA SER A 71 -10.12 -7.11 16.42
C SER A 71 -9.86 -6.31 17.72
N GLY A 72 -10.18 -5.02 17.71
CA GLY A 72 -9.89 -4.06 18.78
C GLY A 72 -8.46 -3.55 18.81
N VAL A 73 -7.52 -4.19 18.10
CA VAL A 73 -6.11 -3.78 18.04
C VAL A 73 -5.76 -3.21 16.67
N GLN A 74 -5.96 -3.99 15.61
CA GLN A 74 -5.71 -3.59 14.23
C GLN A 74 -6.99 -3.13 13.50
N TYR A 75 -8.15 -3.61 13.90
CA TYR A 75 -9.39 -3.24 13.24
C TYR A 75 -10.60 -3.34 14.17
N THR A 76 -11.69 -2.70 13.77
CA THR A 76 -13.03 -2.89 14.33
C THR A 76 -13.98 -3.16 13.18
N ALA A 77 -14.82 -4.18 13.33
CA ALA A 77 -15.86 -4.50 12.36
C ALA A 77 -17.04 -5.14 13.11
N PRO A 78 -18.29 -4.90 12.67
CA PRO A 78 -19.45 -5.52 13.30
C PRO A 78 -19.50 -7.01 12.97
N ALA A 79 -19.94 -7.84 13.92
CA ALA A 79 -20.10 -9.28 13.70
C ALA A 79 -21.30 -9.64 12.82
N SER A 80 -22.19 -8.69 12.53
CA SER A 80 -23.37 -8.90 11.70
C SER A 80 -23.85 -7.64 10.99
N VAL A 81 -24.66 -7.84 9.94
CA VAL A 81 -25.37 -6.81 9.18
C VAL A 81 -26.80 -7.28 8.94
N THR A 82 -27.77 -6.42 9.21
CA THR A 82 -29.20 -6.72 9.00
C THR A 82 -29.69 -6.08 7.70
N ILE A 83 -29.94 -6.90 6.69
CA ILE A 83 -30.61 -6.50 5.47
C ILE A 83 -32.10 -6.36 5.77
N LYS A 84 -32.62 -5.15 5.59
CA LYS A 84 -34.03 -4.83 5.88
C LYS A 84 -35.00 -5.52 4.94
N ALA A 85 -36.21 -5.77 5.43
CA ALA A 85 -37.34 -6.18 4.61
C ALA A 85 -37.47 -5.30 3.36
N GLY A 86 -37.75 -5.92 2.21
CA GLY A 86 -37.80 -5.27 0.90
C GLY A 86 -36.44 -5.00 0.25
N SER A 87 -35.32 -5.25 0.94
CA SER A 87 -33.96 -5.03 0.41
C SER A 87 -33.19 -6.33 0.21
N VAL A 88 -32.16 -6.26 -0.64
CA VAL A 88 -31.26 -7.38 -0.94
C VAL A 88 -29.77 -7.05 -0.82
N ILE A 89 -29.43 -5.78 -0.60
CA ILE A 89 -28.05 -5.29 -0.49
C ILE A 89 -27.95 -4.41 0.76
N ASP A 90 -26.84 -4.57 1.49
CA ASP A 90 -26.39 -3.62 2.50
C ASP A 90 -24.84 -3.59 2.49
N THR A 91 -24.22 -2.94 3.46
CA THR A 91 -22.78 -2.69 3.52
C THR A 91 -22.20 -3.07 4.88
N LEU A 92 -21.25 -3.99 4.85
CA LEU A 92 -20.38 -4.27 5.98
C LEU A 92 -19.31 -3.17 6.07
N ARG A 93 -19.24 -2.50 7.22
CA ARG A 93 -18.30 -1.40 7.48
C ARG A 93 -17.10 -1.91 8.27
N PHE A 94 -15.97 -2.08 7.62
CA PHE A 94 -14.72 -2.49 8.24
C PHE A 94 -13.83 -1.26 8.49
N LYS A 95 -13.39 -1.03 9.72
CA LYS A 95 -12.54 0.12 10.05
C LYS A 95 -11.19 -0.35 10.60
N GLY A 96 -10.11 0.04 9.95
CA GLY A 96 -8.76 -0.19 10.47
C GLY A 96 -8.42 0.81 11.58
N ILE A 97 -7.57 0.41 12.52
CA ILE A 97 -7.08 1.24 13.60
C ILE A 97 -5.66 1.64 13.26
N PHE A 98 -5.45 2.88 12.79
CA PHE A 98 -4.14 3.32 12.29
C PHE A 98 -3.00 3.13 13.30
N SER A 99 -3.22 3.43 14.58
CA SER A 99 -2.23 3.23 15.65
C SER A 99 -1.86 1.76 15.90
N GLY A 100 -2.70 0.82 15.44
CA GLY A 100 -2.42 -0.62 15.48
C GLY A 100 -1.45 -1.10 14.40
N TYR A 101 -1.05 -0.21 13.48
CA TYR A 101 -0.11 -0.51 12.38
C TYR A 101 1.17 0.31 12.51
N PRO A 102 2.22 -0.25 13.17
CA PRO A 102 3.56 0.30 13.00
C PRO A 102 3.96 0.32 11.53
N ALA A 103 4.87 1.22 11.18
CA ALA A 103 5.28 1.40 9.79
C ALA A 103 5.86 0.12 9.18
N GLY A 104 5.52 -0.12 7.91
CA GLY A 104 5.90 -1.33 7.18
C GLY A 104 5.04 -2.55 7.50
N ARG A 105 4.18 -2.50 8.52
CA ARG A 105 3.25 -3.60 8.81
C ARG A 105 2.16 -3.69 7.76
N LYS A 106 1.89 -4.92 7.33
CA LYS A 106 0.82 -5.25 6.41
C LYS A 106 0.10 -6.48 6.94
N ASP A 107 -1.22 -6.38 7.06
CA ASP A 107 -2.06 -7.49 7.52
C ASP A 107 -3.05 -7.89 6.43
N VAL A 108 -3.39 -9.18 6.40
CA VAL A 108 -4.48 -9.72 5.58
C VAL A 108 -5.54 -10.26 6.51
N ILE A 109 -6.74 -9.71 6.42
CA ILE A 109 -7.92 -10.13 7.17
C ILE A 109 -8.85 -10.84 6.20
N THR A 110 -9.19 -12.08 6.49
CA THR A 110 -10.22 -12.83 5.76
C THR A 110 -11.53 -12.68 6.51
N VAL A 111 -12.54 -12.14 5.83
CA VAL A 111 -13.92 -12.05 6.27
C VAL A 111 -14.69 -13.19 5.63
N LYS A 112 -15.42 -13.96 6.42
CA LYS A 112 -16.27 -15.05 5.94
C LYS A 112 -17.71 -14.82 6.40
N MET A 113 -18.67 -15.08 5.51
CA MET A 113 -20.08 -15.10 5.88
C MET A 113 -20.45 -16.42 6.54
N ASP A 114 -21.19 -16.33 7.64
CA ASP A 114 -21.72 -17.47 8.38
C ASP A 114 -23.22 -17.29 8.68
N GLY A 115 -23.91 -18.41 8.95
CA GLY A 115 -25.31 -18.41 9.41
C GLY A 115 -26.38 -18.31 8.31
N TYR A 116 -26.00 -18.17 7.04
CA TYR A 116 -26.87 -18.33 5.87
C TYR A 116 -26.22 -19.26 4.85
N PRO A 117 -26.99 -20.02 4.04
CA PRO A 117 -26.46 -20.62 2.82
C PRO A 117 -25.76 -19.52 2.03
N ALA A 118 -24.54 -19.78 1.55
CA ALA A 118 -23.76 -18.79 0.84
C ALA A 118 -23.55 -19.24 -0.61
N VAL A 119 -23.43 -18.27 -1.52
CA VAL A 119 -23.05 -18.57 -2.89
C VAL A 119 -21.61 -19.07 -2.89
N ASP A 120 -21.38 -20.23 -3.52
CA ASP A 120 -20.06 -20.84 -3.55
C ASP A 120 -19.04 -19.89 -4.20
N GLY A 121 -17.86 -19.80 -3.59
CA GLY A 121 -16.81 -18.86 -4.00
C GLY A 121 -17.07 -17.37 -3.69
N LEU A 122 -18.27 -16.96 -3.27
CA LEU A 122 -18.61 -15.56 -2.94
C LEU A 122 -18.90 -15.32 -1.45
N ASN A 123 -18.55 -16.29 -0.62
CA ASN A 123 -18.76 -16.25 0.83
C ASN A 123 -17.56 -15.74 1.62
N THR A 124 -16.47 -15.37 0.93
CA THR A 124 -15.20 -14.95 1.53
C THR A 124 -14.68 -13.67 0.88
N PHE A 125 -14.21 -12.74 1.69
CA PHE A 125 -13.58 -11.50 1.25
C PHE A 125 -12.25 -11.27 1.98
N LYS A 126 -11.20 -10.87 1.25
CA LYS A 126 -9.87 -10.58 1.82
C LYS A 126 -9.59 -9.09 1.80
N ILE A 127 -9.33 -8.52 2.97
CA ILE A 127 -8.91 -7.13 3.12
C ILE A 127 -7.42 -7.11 3.41
N THR A 128 -6.65 -6.46 2.55
CA THR A 128 -5.25 -6.18 2.79
C THR A 128 -5.11 -4.79 3.38
N THR A 129 -4.67 -4.68 4.62
CA THR A 129 -4.58 -3.41 5.36
C THR A 129 -3.12 -3.02 5.60
N GLN A 130 -2.81 -1.75 5.37
CA GLN A 130 -1.49 -1.19 5.69
C GLN A 130 -1.57 0.31 6.01
N PRO A 131 -0.64 0.86 6.80
CA PRO A 131 -0.61 2.28 7.10
C PRO A 131 -0.20 3.08 5.85
N TYR A 132 -0.80 4.25 5.70
CA TYR A 132 -0.46 5.26 4.71
C TYR A 132 -0.30 6.59 5.42
N CYS A 133 0.89 7.17 5.31
CA CYS A 133 1.16 8.51 5.79
C CYS A 133 1.18 9.46 4.60
N ASP A 134 0.49 10.59 4.73
CA ASP A 134 0.51 11.61 3.70
C ASP A 134 1.95 12.10 3.48
N VAL A 135 2.31 12.27 2.21
CA VAL A 135 3.62 12.77 1.81
C VAL A 135 3.63 14.28 2.01
N VAL A 136 4.21 14.72 3.12
CA VAL A 136 4.34 16.15 3.48
C VAL A 136 5.80 16.57 3.28
N SER A 137 6.04 17.52 2.39
CA SER A 137 7.41 17.98 2.02
C SER A 137 8.25 18.40 3.22
N SER A 138 7.67 19.15 4.16
CA SER A 138 8.37 19.60 5.38
C SER A 138 8.80 18.44 6.29
N SER A 139 8.13 17.29 6.23
CA SER A 139 8.51 16.10 6.98
C SER A 139 9.64 15.32 6.30
N LEU A 140 9.85 15.48 4.99
CA LEU A 140 10.85 14.74 4.21
C LEU A 140 12.09 15.56 3.83
N ILE A 141 12.03 16.89 3.92
CA ILE A 141 13.21 17.77 3.82
C ILE A 141 13.99 17.77 5.14
N GLY A 142 15.30 17.99 5.07
CA GLY A 142 16.17 18.18 6.23
C GLY A 142 17.32 17.17 6.30
N ASN A 143 17.93 17.09 7.48
CA ASN A 143 19.09 16.23 7.74
C ASN A 143 18.66 14.81 8.14
N TYR A 144 19.34 13.83 7.57
CA TYR A 144 19.20 12.41 7.83
C TYR A 144 20.44 11.93 8.57
N THR A 145 20.45 12.11 9.89
CA THR A 145 21.65 11.95 10.73
C THR A 145 22.06 10.50 10.95
N ASN A 146 21.14 9.58 10.70
CA ASN A 146 21.33 8.14 10.82
C ASN A 146 21.56 7.46 9.46
N THR A 147 22.15 8.17 8.49
CA THR A 147 22.37 7.61 7.15
C THR A 147 23.48 6.56 7.19
N LYS A 148 23.27 5.46 6.47
CA LYS A 148 24.20 4.33 6.40
C LYS A 148 24.28 3.74 4.99
N ASP A 149 25.50 3.52 4.52
CA ASP A 149 25.77 2.85 3.25
C ASP A 149 25.95 1.34 3.43
N TYR A 150 25.69 0.59 2.37
CA TYR A 150 25.86 -0.85 2.26
C TYR A 150 26.53 -1.18 0.92
N TYR A 151 27.51 -2.07 0.94
CA TYR A 151 28.19 -2.57 -0.26
C TYR A 151 28.21 -4.09 -0.25
N GLY A 152 27.68 -4.72 -1.30
CA GLY A 152 27.53 -6.18 -1.33
C GLY A 152 26.69 -6.73 -0.17
N GLY A 153 25.78 -5.92 0.38
CA GLY A 153 24.96 -6.23 1.56
C GLY A 153 25.64 -5.99 2.91
N ALA A 154 26.94 -5.71 2.95
CA ALA A 154 27.66 -5.39 4.18
C ALA A 154 27.50 -3.90 4.54
N PRO A 155 27.12 -3.54 5.77
CA PRO A 155 27.01 -2.15 6.19
C PRO A 155 28.38 -1.49 6.36
N SER A 156 28.46 -0.20 6.02
CA SER A 156 29.55 0.71 6.41
C SER A 156 29.73 0.77 7.93
N ALA A 157 30.95 1.13 8.38
CA ALA A 157 31.27 1.14 9.80
C ALA A 157 30.62 2.33 10.51
N ALA A 158 30.69 3.52 9.90
CA ALA A 158 30.16 4.75 10.48
C ALA A 158 28.82 5.18 9.87
N LYS A 159 27.97 5.78 10.71
CA LYS A 159 26.82 6.56 10.24
C LYS A 159 27.30 7.96 9.83
N TYR A 160 26.57 8.59 8.93
CA TYR A 160 26.84 9.96 8.51
C TYR A 160 25.54 10.74 8.27
N THR A 161 25.67 12.05 8.02
CA THR A 161 24.52 12.91 7.72
C THR A 161 24.40 13.16 6.22
N ALA A 162 23.29 12.73 5.63
CA ALA A 162 22.82 13.21 4.33
C ALA A 162 21.78 14.32 4.52
N SER A 163 21.51 15.12 3.49
CA SER A 163 20.43 16.12 3.56
C SER A 163 19.58 16.11 2.30
N ILE A 164 18.26 16.21 2.48
CA ILE A 164 17.30 16.38 1.39
C ILE A 164 16.82 17.84 1.37
N SER A 165 16.80 18.46 0.18
CA SER A 165 16.31 19.82 -0.05
C SER A 165 15.59 19.97 -1.40
N ASN A 166 15.20 21.19 -1.76
CA ASN A 166 14.69 21.58 -3.08
C ASN A 166 13.48 20.77 -3.57
N TRP A 167 12.50 20.56 -2.69
CA TRP A 167 11.27 19.87 -3.05
C TRP A 167 10.47 20.66 -4.08
N THR A 168 10.34 20.10 -5.28
CA THR A 168 9.58 20.68 -6.37
C THR A 168 8.52 19.68 -6.81
N PRO A 169 7.22 19.92 -6.55
CA PRO A 169 6.16 19.02 -7.00
C PRO A 169 6.21 18.82 -8.52
N THR A 170 5.99 17.59 -8.96
CA THR A 170 5.92 17.24 -10.38
C THR A 170 4.61 16.53 -10.70
N GLY A 171 4.16 16.66 -11.94
CA GLY A 171 2.88 16.10 -12.37
C GLY A 171 1.67 16.88 -11.88
N THR A 172 0.50 16.52 -12.41
CA THR A 172 -0.78 17.17 -12.12
C THR A 172 -1.54 16.51 -10.97
N SER A 173 -1.19 15.28 -10.61
CA SER A 173 -1.83 14.51 -9.53
C SER A 173 -1.41 14.94 -8.12
N GLY A 174 -0.34 15.73 -8.00
CA GLY A 174 0.26 16.05 -6.70
C GLY A 174 0.88 14.84 -5.99
N THR A 175 1.17 13.75 -6.72
CA THR A 175 1.75 12.51 -6.19
C THR A 175 3.19 12.25 -6.63
N ALA A 176 3.89 13.28 -7.10
CA ALA A 176 5.29 13.21 -7.47
C ALA A 176 6.02 14.51 -7.14
N ALA A 177 7.35 14.43 -6.96
CA ALA A 177 8.21 15.58 -6.74
C ALA A 177 9.65 15.29 -7.18
N THR A 178 10.42 16.32 -7.48
CA THR A 178 11.88 16.24 -7.50
C THR A 178 12.46 16.78 -6.19
N ILE A 179 13.58 16.20 -5.76
CA ILE A 179 14.34 16.60 -4.59
C ILE A 179 15.83 16.64 -4.91
N LEU A 180 16.60 17.34 -4.09
CA LEU A 180 18.05 17.35 -4.11
C LEU A 180 18.59 16.60 -2.88
N ILE A 181 19.39 15.57 -3.08
CA ILE A 181 20.06 14.81 -2.02
C ILE A 181 21.54 15.22 -1.99
N LYS A 182 22.02 15.69 -0.85
CA LYS A 182 23.46 15.97 -0.65
C LYS A 182 24.08 14.88 0.21
N ASN A 183 25.36 14.61 -0.07
CA ASN A 183 26.19 13.66 0.68
C ASN A 183 25.74 12.17 0.56
N LEU A 184 24.97 11.77 -0.47
CA LEU A 184 24.60 10.36 -0.65
C LEU A 184 25.83 9.52 -1.00
N GLY A 185 26.18 8.47 -0.25
CA GLY A 185 27.29 7.54 -0.59
C GLY A 185 28.70 8.12 -0.48
N VAL A 186 28.80 9.37 -0.04
CA VAL A 186 30.01 10.19 0.00
C VAL A 186 30.67 9.94 1.37
N THR A 187 31.14 8.71 1.57
CA THR A 187 31.82 8.25 2.78
C THR A 187 33.19 7.67 2.48
N SER A 188 34.11 7.74 3.45
CA SER A 188 35.44 7.11 3.35
C SER A 188 35.37 5.58 3.22
N ASP A 189 34.28 4.97 3.69
CA ASP A 189 34.14 3.53 3.81
C ASP A 189 33.69 2.88 2.49
N VAL A 190 32.78 3.52 1.76
CA VAL A 190 32.26 3.02 0.48
C VAL A 190 32.81 3.81 -0.72
N GLY A 191 33.48 4.92 -0.43
CA GLY A 191 34.53 5.44 -1.27
C GLY A 191 34.05 6.32 -2.41
N PHE A 192 33.07 7.21 -2.20
CA PHE A 192 32.64 8.15 -3.25
C PHE A 192 32.89 9.65 -2.97
N GLY A 193 33.82 9.97 -2.06
CA GLY A 193 34.32 11.33 -1.79
C GLY A 193 33.70 12.02 -0.57
N PRO A 194 33.98 13.32 -0.34
CA PRO A 194 35.32 13.87 -0.46
C PRO A 194 36.27 13.13 0.50
N PHE A 195 37.41 12.70 -0.01
CA PHE A 195 38.44 11.98 0.74
C PHE A 195 39.50 12.89 1.36
N ALA A 196 39.54 14.16 0.94
CA ALA A 196 40.36 15.21 1.52
C ALA A 196 39.50 16.44 1.91
N ALA A 197 39.95 17.20 2.91
CA ALA A 197 39.31 18.46 3.32
C ALA A 197 39.29 19.53 2.19
N THR A 198 40.08 19.34 1.14
CA THR A 198 40.16 20.20 -0.05
C THR A 198 39.23 19.77 -1.18
N ASP A 199 38.62 18.60 -1.08
CA ASP A 199 37.77 18.10 -2.15
C ASP A 199 36.45 18.91 -2.18
N PRO A 200 35.93 19.23 -3.38
CA PRO A 200 34.71 19.99 -3.51
C PRO A 200 33.54 19.23 -2.87
N ALA A 201 32.70 19.95 -2.13
CA ALA A 201 31.48 19.38 -1.55
C ALA A 201 30.68 18.69 -2.66
N ALA A 202 30.24 17.45 -2.42
CA ALA A 202 29.46 16.70 -3.40
C ALA A 202 28.27 17.54 -3.88
N THR A 203 28.25 17.82 -5.19
CA THR A 203 27.10 18.45 -5.84
C THR A 203 25.89 17.60 -5.54
N GLY A 204 24.84 18.21 -4.99
CA GLY A 204 23.63 17.46 -4.66
C GLY A 204 23.10 16.73 -5.90
N ILE A 205 22.64 15.50 -5.71
CA ILE A 205 22.05 14.70 -6.78
C ILE A 205 20.55 14.94 -6.82
N THR A 206 19.99 15.03 -8.01
CA THR A 206 18.55 15.15 -8.19
C THR A 206 17.92 13.76 -8.14
N ALA A 207 16.83 13.61 -7.39
CA ALA A 207 16.03 12.40 -7.36
C ALA A 207 14.55 12.71 -7.57
N ASN A 208 13.84 11.80 -8.21
CA ASN A 208 12.40 11.86 -8.47
C ASN A 208 11.69 10.94 -7.48
N LEU A 209 10.70 11.47 -6.79
CA LEU A 209 9.79 10.74 -5.91
C LEU A 209 8.46 10.52 -6.62
N ASP A 210 7.91 9.31 -6.48
CA ASP A 210 6.57 8.96 -6.95
C ASP A 210 5.85 8.14 -5.88
N TRP A 211 4.70 8.63 -5.45
CA TRP A 211 3.80 7.99 -4.50
C TRP A 211 2.37 7.87 -5.03
N SER A 212 2.20 7.84 -6.35
CA SER A 212 0.93 7.55 -7.01
C SER A 212 0.37 6.18 -6.61
N ASN A 213 1.26 5.23 -6.30
CA ASN A 213 0.90 3.93 -5.73
C ASN A 213 1.04 3.94 -4.20
N ALA A 214 -0.09 3.94 -3.50
CA ALA A 214 -0.16 3.86 -2.04
C ALA A 214 0.49 2.59 -1.43
N ALA A 215 0.67 1.54 -2.24
CA ALA A 215 1.36 0.32 -1.83
C ALA A 215 2.88 0.43 -1.86
N ASN A 216 3.42 1.30 -2.71
CA ASN A 216 4.85 1.32 -3.02
C ASN A 216 5.31 2.71 -3.47
N PHE A 217 5.88 3.45 -2.53
CA PHE A 217 6.50 4.75 -2.80
C PHE A 217 7.90 4.55 -3.33
N THR A 218 8.20 5.17 -4.47
CA THR A 218 9.45 4.94 -5.20
C THR A 218 10.28 6.20 -5.29
N ILE A 219 11.59 6.01 -5.35
CA ILE A 219 12.57 7.05 -5.64
C ILE A 219 13.43 6.60 -6.82
N THR A 220 13.70 7.50 -7.76
CA THR A 220 14.58 7.26 -8.90
C THR A 220 15.61 8.37 -9.01
N ILE A 221 16.88 8.01 -9.12
CA ILE A 221 17.99 8.90 -9.43
C ILE A 221 18.31 8.69 -10.91
N PRO A 222 17.94 9.64 -11.81
CA PRO A 222 18.35 9.55 -13.21
C PRO A 222 19.88 9.64 -13.32
N SER A 223 20.43 9.09 -14.40
CA SER A 223 21.86 9.16 -14.70
C SER A 223 22.31 10.62 -14.76
N GLN A 224 23.23 11.01 -13.88
CA GLN A 224 23.74 12.38 -13.79
C GLN A 224 25.19 12.39 -13.26
N PRO A 225 25.93 13.50 -13.43
CA PRO A 225 27.24 13.66 -12.80
C PRO A 225 27.15 13.49 -11.28
N TYR A 226 28.15 12.83 -10.68
CA TYR A 226 28.15 12.55 -9.25
C TYR A 226 29.31 13.23 -8.52
N VAL A 227 30.54 12.79 -8.79
CA VAL A 227 31.75 13.48 -8.32
C VAL A 227 32.69 13.79 -9.47
N THR A 228 33.38 14.92 -9.37
CA THR A 228 34.32 15.39 -10.40
C THR A 228 35.65 14.63 -10.37
N SER A 229 36.01 14.04 -9.22
CA SER A 229 37.18 13.19 -9.07
C SER A 229 36.91 12.10 -8.04
N LEU A 230 36.88 10.84 -8.50
CA LEU A 230 36.78 9.65 -7.67
C LEU A 230 38.14 8.95 -7.59
N TYR A 231 38.99 9.38 -6.65
CA TYR A 231 40.36 8.85 -6.49
C TYR A 231 41.09 8.77 -7.86
N THR A 232 41.63 7.61 -8.23
CA THR A 232 42.33 7.37 -9.51
C THR A 232 41.41 7.22 -10.73
N TYR A 233 40.08 7.26 -10.55
CA TYR A 233 39.11 7.00 -11.62
C TYR A 233 38.58 8.24 -12.34
N GLY A 234 38.86 9.44 -11.81
CA GLY A 234 38.39 10.70 -12.38
C GLY A 234 36.89 10.93 -12.19
N ALA A 235 36.25 11.66 -13.10
CA ALA A 235 34.83 12.01 -13.00
C ALA A 235 33.92 10.77 -13.05
N SER A 236 32.81 10.82 -12.31
CA SER A 236 31.84 9.74 -12.22
C SER A 236 30.40 10.18 -12.48
N THR A 237 29.55 9.21 -12.80
CA THR A 237 28.10 9.38 -12.88
C THR A 237 27.39 8.43 -11.93
N ILE A 238 26.18 8.80 -11.49
CA ILE A 238 25.34 8.01 -10.61
C ILE A 238 23.95 7.83 -11.22
N SER A 239 23.38 6.65 -11.02
CA SER A 239 21.97 6.37 -11.27
C SER A 239 21.48 5.37 -10.25
N GLY A 240 20.20 5.42 -9.88
CA GLY A 240 19.68 4.51 -8.86
C GLY A 240 18.17 4.47 -8.79
N THR A 241 17.66 3.50 -8.05
CA THR A 241 16.25 3.34 -7.73
C THR A 241 16.08 2.87 -6.31
N GLY A 242 14.90 3.08 -5.75
CA GLY A 242 14.66 2.75 -4.36
C GLY A 242 13.23 2.98 -3.94
N THR A 243 13.03 2.94 -2.63
CA THR A 243 11.76 3.25 -1.98
C THR A 243 11.93 4.31 -0.92
N PHE A 244 10.84 4.96 -0.54
CA PHE A 244 10.84 5.85 0.61
C PHE A 244 9.58 5.64 1.46
N SER A 245 9.64 6.03 2.73
CA SER A 245 8.52 5.95 3.65
C SER A 245 8.26 7.32 4.26
N ALA A 246 7.05 7.86 4.01
CA ALA A 246 6.60 9.07 4.70
C ALA A 246 6.34 8.82 6.19
N CYS A 247 5.97 7.59 6.57
CA CYS A 247 5.73 7.24 7.96
C CYS A 247 7.00 7.25 8.80
N ASN A 248 8.08 6.64 8.28
CA ASN A 248 9.35 6.55 9.00
C ASN A 248 10.34 7.65 8.65
N GLN A 249 10.05 8.47 7.64
CA GLN A 249 10.98 9.44 7.10
C GLN A 249 12.31 8.75 6.73
N THR A 250 12.20 7.67 5.97
CA THR A 250 13.35 6.85 5.53
C THR A 250 13.37 6.69 4.03
N PHE A 251 14.56 6.69 3.43
CA PHE A 251 14.79 6.39 2.02
C PHE A 251 15.74 5.20 1.93
N THR A 252 15.42 4.23 1.08
CA THR A 252 16.33 3.11 0.75
C THR A 252 16.63 3.20 -0.73
N ILE A 253 17.88 3.50 -1.07
CA ILE A 253 18.30 3.81 -2.43
C ILE A 253 19.40 2.85 -2.85
N ASN A 254 19.14 2.05 -3.88
CA ASN A 254 20.16 1.24 -4.55
C ASN A 254 20.67 2.02 -5.75
N TYR A 255 21.99 2.14 -5.89
CA TYR A 255 22.58 2.91 -6.98
C TYR A 255 23.83 2.27 -7.54
N THR A 256 24.16 2.70 -8.74
CA THR A 256 25.39 2.34 -9.45
C THR A 256 26.17 3.61 -9.70
N VAL A 257 27.45 3.58 -9.36
CA VAL A 257 28.40 4.64 -9.73
C VAL A 257 29.20 4.15 -10.92
N ARG A 258 29.30 4.96 -11.97
CA ARG A 258 30.05 4.64 -13.19
C ARG A 258 31.23 5.58 -13.33
N VAL A 259 32.36 5.03 -13.74
CA VAL A 259 33.60 5.74 -14.07
C VAL A 259 34.13 5.24 -15.41
N ALA A 260 35.17 5.89 -15.95
CA ALA A 260 35.78 5.46 -17.21
C ALA A 260 36.26 3.99 -17.17
N ALA A 261 36.73 3.52 -16.00
CA ALA A 261 37.25 2.16 -15.81
C ALA A 261 36.18 1.08 -15.58
N GLY A 262 34.90 1.43 -15.42
CA GLY A 262 33.85 0.45 -15.13
C GLY A 262 32.72 0.99 -14.25
N ASN A 263 32.10 0.10 -13.47
CA ASN A 263 31.00 0.44 -12.58
C ASN A 263 31.13 -0.21 -11.20
N PHE A 264 30.66 0.52 -10.19
CA PHE A 264 30.48 0.04 -8.83
C PHE A 264 29.00 -0.25 -8.64
N THR A 265 28.65 -1.52 -8.53
CA THR A 265 27.28 -2.01 -8.33
C THR A 265 27.13 -2.62 -6.94
N GLY A 266 25.89 -2.91 -6.54
CA GLY A 266 25.60 -3.49 -5.23
C GLY A 266 25.72 -2.49 -4.08
N THR A 267 25.71 -1.19 -4.39
CA THR A 267 25.70 -0.12 -3.39
C THR A 267 24.26 0.26 -3.05
N SER A 268 23.97 0.34 -1.75
CA SER A 268 22.70 0.81 -1.22
C SER A 268 22.92 1.81 -0.10
N THR A 269 22.10 2.84 0.01
CA THR A 269 22.11 3.77 1.14
C THR A 269 20.74 3.81 1.78
N VAL A 270 20.71 3.72 3.10
CA VAL A 270 19.51 3.96 3.91
C VAL A 270 19.65 5.32 4.58
N LEU A 271 18.85 6.30 4.15
CA LEU A 271 18.74 7.60 4.81
C LEU A 271 17.66 7.47 5.88
N SER A 272 18.01 7.78 7.12
CA SER A 272 17.08 7.83 8.25
C SER A 272 17.32 9.11 9.04
N LYS A 273 16.22 9.77 9.46
CA LYS A 273 16.31 10.96 10.32
C LYS A 273 16.91 10.63 11.68
#